data_AF-A0A7K4NTI2-F1
#
_entry.id   AF-A0A7K4NTI2-F1
#
_cell.length_a   1.000
_cell.length_b   1.000
_cell.length_c   1.000
_cell.angle_alpha   90.00
_cell.angle_beta   90.00
_cell.angle_gamma   90.00
#
_symmetry.space_group_name_H-M   'P 1'
#
loop_
_entity.id
_entity.type
_entity.pdbx_description
1 polymer ?
#
loop_
_entity_poly.entity_id
_entity_poly.type
_entity_poly.pdbx_seq_one_letter_code
_entity_poly.pdbx_strand_id
1 'polypeptide(L)'
;VVVDSNWKKYWDVRFENPLDDAESLEIDKQGYIQNIGQKVDNLEKIQGQYIGLMKFQNKGCDMVKKFYKITKDLAKNGKNPLNQNIPFEKSYMTDFLQGMIDYGYKIKAVPISGGWLELDSMYDYKIYNKKFEDKTISEFFSVNNI
;
A
#
# COMPACT_ATOMS: atom_id res chain seq x y z
N VAL A 1 5.43 -7.55 0.96
CA VAL A 1 4.90 -6.21 0.67
C VAL A 1 5.52 -5.27 1.68
N VAL A 2 6.11 -4.16 1.24
CA VAL A 2 6.75 -3.20 2.14
C VAL A 2 5.66 -2.32 2.77
N VAL A 3 5.71 -2.20 4.09
CA VAL A 3 4.70 -1.51 4.88
C VAL A 3 5.41 -0.50 5.77
N ASP A 4 4.97 0.74 5.76
CA ASP A 4 5.46 1.74 6.72
C ASP A 4 4.61 1.72 7.99
N SER A 5 5.21 1.37 9.12
CA SER A 5 4.55 1.42 10.43
C SER A 5 4.49 2.83 11.01
N ASN A 6 5.32 3.76 10.52
CA ASN A 6 5.34 5.18 10.93
C ASN A 6 4.60 6.09 9.93
N TRP A 7 3.72 5.50 9.12
CA TRP A 7 2.97 6.18 8.06
C TRP A 7 2.16 7.38 8.53
N LYS A 8 1.57 7.35 9.75
CA LYS A 8 0.61 8.37 10.18
C LYS A 8 1.21 9.78 10.18
N LYS A 9 2.44 9.93 10.68
CA LYS A 9 3.13 11.23 10.67
C LYS A 9 3.27 11.79 9.25
N TYR A 10 3.51 10.91 8.28
CA TYR A 10 3.65 11.27 6.89
C TYR A 10 2.30 11.62 6.25
N TRP A 11 1.23 10.86 6.53
CA TRP A 11 -0.14 11.17 6.09
C TRP A 11 -0.67 12.49 6.67
N ASP A 12 -0.42 12.76 7.96
CA ASP A 12 -0.84 14.00 8.64
C ASP A 12 -0.25 15.27 7.99
N VAL A 13 0.85 15.13 7.22
CA VAL A 13 1.47 16.24 6.49
C VAL A 13 0.87 16.43 5.10
N ARG A 14 0.40 15.36 4.46
CA ARG A 14 -0.10 15.39 3.08
C ARG A 14 -1.59 15.65 2.97
N PHE A 15 -2.35 15.26 3.98
CA PHE A 15 -3.80 15.29 3.95
C PHE A 15 -4.35 16.05 5.16
N GLU A 16 -5.38 16.87 4.93
CA GLU A 16 -6.13 17.49 6.02
C GLU A 16 -6.85 16.43 6.87
N ASN A 17 -7.41 15.41 6.20
CA ASN A 17 -7.97 14.23 6.82
C ASN A 17 -7.29 12.97 6.26
N PRO A 18 -6.41 12.31 7.04
CA PRO A 18 -5.74 11.09 6.59
C PRO A 18 -6.68 9.97 6.10
N LEU A 19 -7.92 9.90 6.62
CA LEU A 19 -8.91 8.87 6.21
C LEU A 19 -9.40 9.03 4.76
N ASP A 20 -9.18 10.20 4.14
CA ASP A 20 -9.57 10.42 2.74
C ASP A 20 -8.74 9.57 1.77
N ASP A 21 -7.54 9.15 2.21
CA ASP A 21 -6.57 8.41 1.41
C ASP A 21 -6.13 7.09 2.06
N ALA A 22 -5.96 7.06 3.39
CA ALA A 22 -5.45 5.89 4.09
C ALA A 22 -6.30 4.63 3.86
N GLU A 23 -5.64 3.56 3.45
CA GLU A 23 -6.27 2.25 3.25
C GLU A 23 -6.03 1.35 4.46
N SER A 24 -6.83 0.29 4.58
CA SER A 24 -6.67 -0.69 5.64
C SER A 24 -5.34 -1.43 5.54
N LEU A 25 -4.83 -1.84 6.69
CA LEU A 25 -3.78 -2.84 6.78
C LEU A 25 -3.86 -3.58 8.11
N GLU A 26 -4.04 -4.89 8.04
CA GLU A 26 -4.00 -5.79 9.19
C GLU A 26 -2.94 -6.88 8.99
N ILE A 27 -2.16 -7.15 10.02
CA ILE A 27 -1.03 -8.08 10.04
C ILE A 27 -1.17 -9.00 11.26
N ASP A 28 -1.08 -10.31 11.02
CA ASP A 28 -1.11 -11.29 12.10
C ASP A 28 0.17 -11.29 12.95
N LYS A 29 0.16 -12.02 14.06
CA LYS A 29 1.33 -12.17 14.95
C LYS A 29 2.53 -12.82 14.27
N GLN A 30 2.33 -13.50 13.15
CA GLN A 30 3.39 -14.11 12.36
C GLN A 30 3.89 -13.16 11.26
N GLY A 31 3.39 -11.93 11.14
CA GLY A 31 3.82 -10.95 10.13
C GLY A 31 3.23 -11.18 8.73
N TYR A 32 2.13 -11.93 8.62
CA TYR A 32 1.38 -12.05 7.36
C TYR A 32 0.21 -11.08 7.31
N ILE A 33 0.04 -10.43 6.16
CA ILE A 33 -1.05 -9.51 5.89
C ILE A 33 -2.36 -10.30 5.81
N GLN A 34 -3.36 -9.87 6.58
CA GLN A 34 -4.72 -10.42 6.59
C GLN A 34 -5.69 -9.53 5.81
N ASN A 35 -5.47 -8.21 5.86
CA ASN A 35 -6.30 -7.23 5.17
C ASN A 35 -5.43 -6.10 4.61
N ILE A 36 -5.72 -5.63 3.39
CA ILE A 36 -5.03 -4.53 2.70
C ILE A 36 -5.97 -3.83 1.71
N GLY A 37 -5.88 -2.50 1.61
CA GLY A 37 -6.50 -1.75 0.51
C GLY A 37 -7.97 -1.40 0.65
N GLN A 38 -8.59 -1.68 1.80
CA GLN A 38 -10.01 -1.39 2.02
C GLN A 38 -10.19 -0.02 2.65
N LYS A 39 -11.33 0.64 2.39
CA LYS A 39 -11.68 1.87 3.09
C LYS A 39 -11.82 1.61 4.59
N VAL A 40 -11.33 2.55 5.39
CA VAL A 40 -11.45 2.51 6.85
C VAL A 40 -12.21 3.72 7.37
N ASP A 41 -12.84 3.55 8.53
CA ASP A 41 -13.55 4.59 9.26
C ASP A 41 -12.78 5.07 10.50
N ASN A 42 -11.69 4.39 10.86
CA ASN A 42 -10.92 4.64 12.06
C ASN A 42 -9.43 4.35 11.81
N LEU A 43 -8.59 5.37 11.97
CA LEU A 43 -7.13 5.28 11.82
C LEU A 43 -6.49 4.33 12.84
N GLU A 44 -7.08 4.13 14.03
CA GLU A 44 -6.54 3.26 15.07
C GLU A 44 -6.54 1.78 14.68
N LYS A 45 -7.34 1.40 13.67
CA LYS A 45 -7.39 0.03 13.15
C LYS A 45 -6.29 -0.25 12.12
N ILE A 46 -5.57 0.76 11.65
CA ILE A 46 -4.56 0.63 10.60
C ILE A 46 -3.19 0.37 11.22
N GLN A 47 -2.60 -0.79 10.92
CA GLN A 47 -1.31 -1.20 11.48
C GLN A 47 -0.10 -0.74 10.64
N GLY A 48 -0.33 -0.11 9.48
CA GLY A 48 0.69 0.40 8.58
C GLY A 48 0.09 0.85 7.24
N GLN A 49 0.88 1.48 6.38
CA GLN A 49 0.48 1.76 4.99
C GLN A 49 1.36 1.02 3.99
N TYR A 50 0.76 0.52 2.93
CA TYR A 50 1.47 -0.03 1.79
C TYR A 50 2.09 1.11 0.96
N ILE A 51 3.40 1.08 0.75
CA ILE A 51 4.14 2.18 0.13
C ILE A 51 4.43 1.97 -1.37
N GLY A 52 3.67 1.12 -2.06
CA GLY A 52 3.91 0.82 -3.48
C GLY A 52 5.08 -0.15 -3.77
N LEU A 53 5.83 -0.59 -2.75
CA LEU A 53 6.98 -1.50 -2.93
C LEU A 53 6.68 -2.95 -2.56
N MET A 54 7.07 -3.86 -3.46
CA MET A 54 6.88 -5.29 -3.29
C MET A 54 8.10 -6.07 -3.77
N LYS A 55 8.33 -7.23 -3.15
CA LYS A 55 9.34 -8.20 -3.56
C LYS A 55 8.67 -9.52 -3.90
N PHE A 56 8.96 -10.03 -5.09
CA PHE A 56 8.58 -11.36 -5.53
C PHE A 56 9.85 -12.20 -5.73
N GLN A 57 9.82 -13.45 -5.33
CA GLN A 57 10.96 -14.35 -5.48
C GLN A 57 10.50 -15.81 -5.57
N ASN A 58 11.26 -16.64 -6.29
CA ASN A 58 11.03 -18.08 -6.39
C ASN A 58 9.56 -18.39 -6.76
N LYS A 59 8.94 -19.31 -6.01
CA LYS A 59 7.52 -19.71 -6.17
C LYS A 59 6.54 -18.53 -6.10
N GLY A 60 6.91 -17.43 -5.44
CA GLY A 60 6.07 -16.22 -5.37
C GLY A 60 5.82 -15.60 -6.75
N CYS A 61 6.79 -15.67 -7.67
CA CYS A 61 6.61 -15.20 -9.04
C CYS A 61 5.57 -16.05 -9.79
N ASP A 62 5.57 -17.37 -9.58
CA ASP A 62 4.62 -18.28 -10.23
C ASP A 62 3.21 -18.14 -9.64
N MET A 63 3.10 -17.93 -8.32
CA MET A 63 1.83 -17.67 -7.64
C MET A 63 1.13 -16.44 -8.20
N VAL A 64 1.86 -15.32 -8.37
CA VAL A 64 1.33 -14.08 -8.94
C VAL A 64 0.82 -14.30 -10.36
N LYS A 65 1.64 -14.90 -11.24
CA LYS A 65 1.25 -15.18 -12.63
C LYS A 65 0.03 -16.09 -12.71
N LYS A 66 0.01 -17.16 -11.90
CA LYS A 66 -1.10 -18.10 -11.84
C LYS A 66 -2.37 -17.41 -11.37
N PHE A 67 -2.30 -16.63 -10.29
CA PHE A 67 -3.46 -15.93 -9.76
C PHE A 67 -4.01 -14.91 -10.77
N TYR A 68 -3.13 -14.11 -11.37
CA TYR A 68 -3.54 -13.17 -12.42
C TYR A 68 -4.23 -13.87 -13.60
N LYS A 69 -3.72 -15.01 -14.06
CA LYS A 69 -4.38 -15.78 -15.13
C LYS A 69 -5.78 -16.24 -14.71
N ILE A 70 -5.91 -16.79 -13.50
CA ILE A 70 -7.20 -17.24 -12.96
C ILE A 70 -8.19 -16.08 -12.92
N THR A 71 -7.80 -14.94 -12.34
CA THR A 71 -8.70 -13.79 -12.18
C THR A 71 -9.04 -13.13 -13.50
N LYS A 72 -8.08 -13.06 -14.43
CA LYS A 72 -8.33 -12.59 -15.80
C LYS A 72 -9.31 -13.48 -16.57
N ASP A 73 -9.18 -14.81 -16.43
CA ASP A 73 -10.09 -15.74 -17.07
C ASP A 73 -11.50 -15.67 -16.45
N LEU A 74 -11.61 -15.51 -15.12
CA LEU A 74 -12.88 -15.27 -14.45
C LEU A 74 -13.53 -13.94 -14.88
N ALA A 75 -12.73 -12.89 -15.09
CA ALA A 75 -13.20 -11.58 -15.51
C ALA A 75 -13.90 -11.59 -16.88
N LYS A 76 -13.60 -12.57 -17.74
CA LYS A 76 -14.29 -12.75 -19.04
C LYS A 76 -15.79 -13.01 -18.90
N ASN A 77 -16.25 -13.42 -17.71
CA ASN A 77 -17.66 -13.59 -17.40
C ASN A 77 -18.38 -12.25 -17.11
N GLY A 78 -17.72 -11.11 -17.36
CA GLY A 78 -18.29 -9.77 -17.25
C GLY A 78 -18.30 -9.18 -15.85
N LYS A 79 -17.68 -9.85 -14.87
CA LYS A 79 -17.53 -9.36 -13.49
C LYS A 79 -16.07 -9.38 -13.08
N ASN A 80 -15.57 -8.27 -12.54
CA ASN A 80 -14.23 -8.22 -11.97
C ASN A 80 -14.20 -9.02 -10.64
N PRO A 81 -13.41 -10.10 -10.54
CA PRO A 81 -13.34 -10.91 -9.33
C PRO A 81 -12.50 -10.26 -8.21
N LEU A 82 -11.71 -9.24 -8.52
CA LEU A 82 -10.86 -8.54 -7.54
C LEU A 82 -11.60 -7.37 -6.90
N ASN A 83 -12.36 -6.60 -7.69
CA ASN A 83 -13.14 -5.47 -7.22
C ASN A 83 -14.37 -5.26 -8.11
N GLN A 84 -15.55 -5.57 -7.59
CA GLN A 84 -16.79 -5.58 -8.38
C GLN A 84 -17.24 -4.17 -8.84
N ASN A 85 -16.68 -3.11 -8.27
CA ASN A 85 -17.08 -1.73 -8.54
C ASN A 85 -16.35 -1.11 -9.74
N ILE A 86 -15.30 -1.77 -10.25
CA ILE A 86 -14.44 -1.24 -11.32
C ILE A 86 -14.14 -2.32 -12.37
N PRO A 87 -13.87 -1.93 -13.63
CA PRO A 87 -13.38 -2.85 -14.65
C PRO A 87 -12.12 -3.60 -14.20
N PHE A 88 -11.94 -4.85 -14.64
CA PHE A 88 -10.80 -5.69 -14.25
C PHE A 88 -9.46 -5.02 -14.55
N GLU A 89 -9.36 -4.34 -15.70
CA GLU A 89 -8.17 -3.62 -16.16
C GLU A 89 -7.83 -2.39 -15.29
N LYS A 90 -8.78 -1.93 -14.48
CA LYS A 90 -8.62 -0.80 -13.55
C LYS A 90 -8.45 -1.23 -12.09
N SER A 91 -8.36 -2.54 -11.81
CA SER A 91 -8.15 -3.05 -10.45
C SER A 91 -6.88 -2.44 -9.85
N TYR A 92 -6.96 -2.01 -8.60
CA TYR A 92 -5.83 -1.50 -7.86
C TYR A 92 -4.85 -2.63 -7.52
N MET A 93 -3.59 -2.29 -7.25
CA MET A 93 -2.62 -3.28 -6.80
C MET A 93 -3.05 -3.91 -5.47
N THR A 94 -3.68 -3.13 -4.59
CA THR A 94 -4.19 -3.61 -3.31
C THR A 94 -5.40 -4.54 -3.48
N ASP A 95 -6.30 -4.31 -4.45
CA ASP A 95 -7.33 -5.29 -4.83
C ASP A 95 -6.70 -6.65 -5.21
N PHE A 96 -5.62 -6.61 -5.99
CA PHE A 96 -4.92 -7.82 -6.41
C PHE A 96 -4.26 -8.56 -5.24
N LEU A 97 -3.60 -7.83 -4.34
CA LEU A 97 -2.97 -8.40 -3.15
C LEU A 97 -3.99 -8.97 -2.17
N GLN A 98 -5.10 -8.26 -1.93
CA GLN A 98 -6.20 -8.76 -1.11
C GLN A 98 -6.81 -10.01 -1.73
N GLY A 99 -7.07 -10.01 -3.04
CA GLY A 99 -7.57 -11.19 -3.75
C GLY A 99 -6.64 -12.40 -3.63
N MET A 100 -5.31 -12.20 -3.64
CA MET A 100 -4.35 -13.29 -3.40
C MET A 100 -4.46 -13.84 -1.97
N ILE A 101 -4.64 -12.97 -0.98
CA ILE A 101 -4.84 -13.36 0.43
C ILE A 101 -6.13 -14.17 0.57
N ASP A 102 -7.23 -13.68 -0.01
CA ASP A 102 -8.54 -14.35 0.00
C ASP A 102 -8.50 -15.71 -0.70
N TYR A 103 -7.66 -15.85 -1.74
CA TYR A 103 -7.40 -17.12 -2.42
C TYR A 103 -6.57 -18.12 -1.57
N GLY A 104 -6.06 -17.69 -0.42
CA GLY A 104 -5.31 -18.51 0.53
C GLY A 104 -3.79 -18.38 0.41
N TYR A 105 -3.28 -17.44 -0.39
CA TYR A 105 -1.85 -17.17 -0.44
C TYR A 105 -1.39 -16.32 0.74
N LYS A 106 -0.26 -16.69 1.34
CA LYS A 106 0.34 -15.93 2.44
C LYS A 106 1.25 -14.84 1.90
N ILE A 107 0.94 -13.59 2.21
CA ILE A 107 1.77 -12.42 1.86
C ILE A 107 2.41 -11.88 3.13
N LYS A 108 3.74 -11.82 3.15
CA LYS A 108 4.50 -11.30 4.30
C LYS A 108 4.59 -9.77 4.24
N ALA A 109 4.32 -9.10 5.35
CA ALA A 109 4.67 -7.70 5.53
C ALA A 109 6.19 -7.57 5.76
N VAL A 110 6.81 -6.58 5.14
CA VAL A 110 8.20 -6.17 5.37
C VAL A 110 8.12 -4.77 5.98
N PRO A 111 8.13 -4.65 7.30
CA PRO A 111 7.94 -3.35 7.95
C PRO A 111 9.17 -2.47 7.74
N ILE A 112 8.91 -1.19 7.50
CA ILE A 112 9.86 -0.09 7.58
C ILE A 112 9.27 0.97 8.54
N SER A 113 10.09 1.95 8.92
CA SER A 113 9.67 3.05 9.78
C SER A 113 10.15 4.36 9.19
N GLY A 114 9.35 4.94 8.29
CA GLY A 114 9.74 6.10 7.48
C GLY A 114 10.89 5.78 6.50
N GLY A 115 11.59 6.82 6.06
CA GLY A 115 12.68 6.71 5.09
C GLY A 115 12.25 6.79 3.63
N TRP A 116 10.99 7.16 3.38
CA TRP A 116 10.42 7.29 2.04
C TRP A 116 9.50 8.52 1.96
N LEU A 117 9.30 9.03 0.74
CA LEU A 117 8.30 10.04 0.42
C LEU A 117 7.65 9.68 -0.93
N GLU A 118 6.36 9.96 -1.03
CA GLU A 118 5.50 9.90 -2.20
C GLU A 118 5.21 11.31 -2.70
N LEU A 119 5.22 11.50 -4.01
CA LEU A 119 4.96 12.80 -4.62
C LEU A 119 3.87 12.63 -5.67
N ASP A 120 2.61 12.78 -5.26
CA ASP A 120 1.46 12.54 -6.16
C ASP A 120 0.78 13.83 -6.61
N SER A 121 1.02 14.92 -5.88
CA SER A 121 0.35 16.19 -6.12
C SER A 121 1.30 17.39 -6.10
N MET A 122 0.82 18.49 -6.66
CA MET A 122 1.50 19.79 -6.53
C MET A 122 1.52 20.28 -5.07
N TYR A 123 0.59 19.81 -4.24
CA TYR A 123 0.57 20.10 -2.81
C TYR A 123 1.74 19.43 -2.10
N ASP A 124 1.96 18.12 -2.35
CA ASP A 124 3.11 17.38 -1.85
C ASP A 124 4.43 18.06 -2.26
N TYR A 125 4.55 18.45 -3.54
CA TYR A 125 5.74 19.16 -4.04
C TYR A 125 6.03 20.42 -3.24
N LYS A 126 5.01 21.25 -2.99
CA LYS A 126 5.16 22.51 -2.25
C LYS A 126 5.56 22.26 -0.80
N ILE A 127 4.94 21.27 -0.14
CA ILE A 127 5.28 20.92 1.24
C ILE A 127 6.72 20.43 1.34
N TYR A 128 7.16 19.54 0.45
CA TYR A 128 8.50 18.97 0.54
C TYR A 128 9.57 20.00 0.24
N ASN A 129 9.36 20.88 -0.74
CA ASN A 129 10.29 21.99 -0.99
C ASN A 129 10.38 22.91 0.24
N LYS A 130 9.24 23.29 0.82
CA LYS A 130 9.24 24.11 2.04
C LYS A 130 9.99 23.41 3.19
N LYS A 131 9.74 22.13 3.44
CA LYS A 131 10.43 21.36 4.48
C LYS A 131 11.92 21.19 4.20
N PHE A 132 12.31 21.10 2.94
CA PHE A 132 13.71 21.04 2.52
C PHE A 132 14.42 22.37 2.79
N GLU A 133 13.81 23.50 2.38
CA GLU A 133 14.30 24.86 2.66
C GLU A 133 14.42 25.12 4.18
N ASP A 134 13.40 24.71 4.94
CA ASP A 134 13.35 24.85 6.40
C ASP A 134 14.28 23.84 7.13
N LYS A 135 14.95 22.93 6.39
CA LYS A 135 15.78 21.83 6.92
C LYS A 135 15.05 20.90 7.90
N THR A 136 13.72 20.81 7.78
CA THR A 136 12.88 19.94 8.62
C THR A 136 12.53 18.61 7.94
N ILE A 137 12.82 18.47 6.64
CA ILE A 137 12.54 17.24 5.86
C ILE A 137 13.24 15.98 6.41
N SER A 138 14.33 16.17 7.18
CA SER A 138 15.05 15.09 7.86
C SER A 138 14.20 14.29 8.84
N GLU A 139 13.03 14.82 9.21
CA GLU A 139 12.06 14.13 10.05
C GLU A 139 11.37 12.94 9.37
N PHE A 140 11.45 12.84 8.03
CA PHE A 140 10.87 11.76 7.23
C PHE A 140 11.92 10.79 6.70
N PHE A 141 13.10 11.28 6.30
CA PHE A 141 14.21 10.45 5.86
C PHE A 141 15.55 11.11 6.18
N SER A 142 16.58 10.30 6.45
CA SER A 142 17.92 10.84 6.72
C SER A 142 18.58 11.28 5.41
N VAL A 143 18.90 12.56 5.30
CA VAL A 143 19.61 13.14 4.15
C VAL A 143 21.13 12.87 4.23
N ASN A 144 21.63 12.35 5.35
CA ASN A 144 23.07 12.18 5.62
C ASN A 144 23.76 11.06 4.81
N ASN A 145 23.11 10.50 3.79
CA ASN A 145 23.61 9.38 2.97
C ASN A 145 23.52 9.65 1.44
N ILE A 146 23.42 10.90 1.00
CA ILE A 146 23.47 11.28 -0.43
C ILE A 146 24.62 12.26 -0.66
#